data_AF-A0A7C9NRY7-F1
#
_entry.id   AF-A0A7C9NRY7-F1
#
_cell.length_a   1.000
_cell.length_b   1.000
_cell.length_c   1.000
_cell.angle_alpha   90.00
_cell.angle_beta   90.00
_cell.angle_gamma   90.00
#
_symmetry.space_group_name_H-M   'P 1'
#
loop_
_entity.id
_entity.type
_entity.pdbx_description
1 polymer ?
#
loop_
_entity_poly.entity_id
_entity_poly.type
_entity_poly.pdbx_seq_one_letter_code
_entity_poly.pdbx_strand_id
1 'polypeptide(L)' 'MNVIDFEIHVNEALDAQARHDLDESLLTIDWVVSLRFNDRRIHLIAVAFNADLTRSGMLLDAINRQGYTAQRCGGI' A
#
# COMPACT_ATOMS: atom_id res chain seq x y z
N MET A 1 9.00 -12.60 12.83
CA MET A 1 8.36 -11.87 11.71
C MET A 1 8.65 -10.40 11.90
N ASN A 2 9.38 -9.76 10.97
CA ASN A 2 9.72 -8.34 11.06
C ASN A 2 8.73 -7.55 10.22
N VAL A 3 7.66 -7.06 10.85
CA VAL A 3 6.63 -6.28 10.16
C VAL A 3 6.98 -4.82 10.24
N ILE A 4 7.04 -4.16 9.09
CA ILE A 4 7.25 -2.72 8.99
C ILE A 4 6.01 -2.12 8.33
N ASP A 5 5.53 -1.02 8.89
CA ASP A 5 4.52 -0.18 8.29
C ASP A 5 5.12 1.08 7.67
N PHE A 6 4.51 1.56 6.59
CA PHE A 6 4.80 2.87 6.04
C PHE A 6 3.58 3.45 5.33
N GLU A 7 3.54 4.78 5.26
CA GLU A 7 2.52 5.50 4.51
C GLU A 7 2.94 5.69 3.05
N ILE A 8 2.04 5.31 2.15
CA ILE A 8 2.08 5.64 0.74
C ILE A 8 1.03 6.69 0.43
N HIS A 9 1.42 7.63 -0.42
CA HIS A 9 0.54 8.58 -1.06
C HIS A 9 0.21 8.09 -2.47
N VAL A 10 -1.06 7.89 -2.76
CA VAL A 10 -1.56 7.61 -4.11
C VAL A 10 -2.12 8.89 -4.69
N ASN A 11 -1.57 9.34 -5.81
CA ASN A 11 -1.91 10.64 -6.39
C ASN A 11 -3.34 10.66 -6.95
N GLU A 12 -3.84 9.51 -7.39
CA GLU A 12 -5.17 9.34 -7.93
C GLU A 12 -6.22 9.39 -6.82
N ALA A 13 -7.42 9.89 -7.16
CA ALA A 13 -8.58 9.79 -6.28
C ALA A 13 -9.02 8.33 -6.23
N LEU A 14 -8.74 7.66 -5.12
CA LEU A 14 -9.21 6.30 -4.88
C LEU A 14 -10.63 6.35 -4.32
N ASP A 15 -11.61 6.13 -5.21
CA ASP A 15 -12.99 5.83 -4.83
C ASP A 15 -13.08 4.51 -4.04
N ALA A 16 -14.21 4.29 -3.36
CA ALA A 16 -14.40 3.11 -2.51
C ALA A 16 -14.15 1.78 -3.25
N GLN A 17 -14.54 1.69 -4.52
CA GLN A 17 -14.30 0.51 -5.35
C GLN A 17 -12.81 0.30 -5.65
N ALA A 18 -12.08 1.37 -6.00
CA ALA A 18 -10.65 1.30 -6.29
C ALA A 18 -9.85 0.91 -5.03
N ARG A 19 -10.26 1.38 -3.85
CA ARG A 19 -9.66 0.96 -2.58
C ARG A 19 -9.88 -0.52 -2.31
N HIS A 20 -11.10 -1.03 -2.53
CA HIS A 20 -11.40 -2.44 -2.33
C HIS A 20 -10.60 -3.33 -3.28
N ASP A 21 -10.49 -2.95 -4.56
CA ASP A 21 -9.73 -3.70 -5.56
C ASP A 21 -8.22 -3.73 -5.21
N LEU A 22 -7.68 -2.60 -4.77
CA LEU A 22 -6.29 -2.46 -4.35
C LEU A 22 -6.01 -3.22 -3.04
N ASP A 23 -6.96 -3.24 -2.11
CA ASP A 23 -6.91 -4.04 -0.88
C ASP A 23 -6.87 -5.54 -1.20
N GLU A 24 -7.82 -6.05 -1.99
CA GLU A 24 -7.85 -7.46 -2.38
C GLU A 24 -6.61 -7.85 -3.17
N SER A 25 -6.17 -7.02 -4.11
CA SER A 25 -5.00 -7.32 -4.93
C SER A 25 -3.71 -7.37 -4.10
N LEU A 26 -3.51 -6.44 -3.17
CA LEU A 26 -2.31 -6.44 -2.35
C LEU A 26 -2.36 -7.47 -1.23
N LEU A 27 -3.52 -7.79 -0.66
CA LEU A 27 -3.67 -8.86 0.33
C LEU A 27 -3.44 -10.25 -0.25
N THR A 28 -3.53 -10.43 -1.57
CA THR A 28 -3.13 -11.71 -2.22
C THR A 28 -1.63 -11.96 -2.20
N ILE A 29 -0.84 -10.94 -1.86
CA ILE A 29 0.62 -11.02 -1.80
C ILE A 29 1.04 -11.57 -0.43
N ASP A 30 1.68 -12.75 -0.39
CA ASP A 30 2.06 -13.46 0.84
C ASP A 30 2.81 -12.63 1.90
N TRP A 31 3.54 -11.60 1.47
CA TRP A 31 4.34 -10.76 2.36
C TRP A 31 3.61 -9.49 2.82
N VAL A 32 2.41 -9.20 2.32
CA VAL A 32 1.56 -8.12 2.81
C VAL A 32 0.77 -8.61 4.01
N VAL A 33 0.85 -7.87 5.11
CA VAL A 33 0.19 -8.23 6.37
C VAL A 33 -1.15 -7.51 6.51
N SER A 34 -1.20 -6.22 6.19
CA SER A 34 -2.42 -5.42 6.29
C SER A 34 -2.33 -4.15 5.46
N LEU A 35 -3.48 -3.69 4.99
CA LEU A 35 -3.68 -2.37 4.39
C LEU A 35 -4.67 -1.58 5.22
N ARG A 36 -4.41 -0.28 5.34
CA ARG A 36 -5.28 0.63 6.04
C ARG A 36 -5.39 1.93 5.28
N PHE A 37 -6.59 2.17 4.77
CA PHE A 37 -6.94 3.42 4.10
C PHE A 37 -7.34 4.46 5.14
N ASN A 38 -6.95 5.71 4.90
CA ASN A 38 -7.32 6.82 5.79
C ASN A 38 -8.59 7.51 5.28
N ASP A 39 -9.70 7.39 6.02
CA ASP A 39 -10.98 8.04 5.65
C ASP A 39 -10.91 9.57 5.60
N ARG A 40 -10.01 10.19 6.37
CA ARG A 40 -9.80 11.65 6.36
C ARG A 40 -8.86 12.11 5.26
N ARG A 41 -8.00 11.21 4.77
CA ARG A 41 -6.99 11.48 3.74
C ARG A 41 -7.00 10.34 2.76
N ILE A 42 -7.95 10.39 1.82
CA ILE A 42 -8.26 9.33 0.87
C ILE A 42 -7.07 8.89 -0.02
N HIS A 43 -6.05 9.73 -0.11
CA HIS A 43 -4.82 9.50 -0.86
C HIS A 43 -3.72 8.85 -0.02
N LEU A 44 -3.90 8.70 1.30
CA LEU A 44 -2.93 8.07 2.17
C LEU A 44 -3.38 6.66 2.56
N ILE A 45 -2.48 5.72 2.33
CA ILE A 45 -2.66 4.32 2.68
C ILE A 45 -1.47 3.92 3.54
N ALA A 46 -1.74 3.35 4.71
CA ALA A 46 -0.73 2.70 5.51
C ALA A 46 -0.67 1.22 5.11
N VAL A 47 0.52 0.74 4.76
CA VAL A 47 0.72 -0.66 4.40
C VAL A 47 1.72 -1.30 5.34
N ALA A 48 1.30 -2.40 5.96
CA ALA A 48 2.13 -3.24 6.80
C ALA A 48 2.56 -4.48 6.02
N PHE A 49 3.86 -4.75 5.98
CA PHE A 49 4.42 -5.88 5.24
C PHE A 49 5.56 -6.53 6.01
N ASN A 50 5.85 -7.79 5.70
CA ASN A 50 6.98 -8.52 6.27
C ASN A 50 8.29 -8.16 5.55
N ALA A 51 9.12 -7.36 6.22
CA ALA A 51 10.41 -6.89 5.73
C ALA A 51 11.49 -7.98 5.65
N ASP A 52 11.21 -9.18 6.18
CA ASP A 52 12.04 -10.37 5.99
C ASP A 52 11.90 -10.94 4.56
N LEU A 53 10.73 -10.74 3.93
CA LEU A 53 10.38 -11.33 2.64
C LEU A 53 10.43 -10.33 1.47
N THR A 54 10.30 -9.03 1.75
CA THR A 54 10.24 -8.01 0.70
C THR A 54 10.83 -6.68 1.17
N ARG A 55 10.83 -5.68 0.28
CA ARG A 55 11.18 -4.29 0.57
C ARG A 55 10.08 -3.36 0.11
N SER A 56 9.97 -2.19 0.74
CA SER A 56 9.00 -1.14 0.41
C SER A 56 9.02 -0.72 -1.08
N GLY A 57 10.17 -0.81 -1.75
CA GLY A 57 10.28 -0.55 -3.20
C GLY A 57 9.51 -1.56 -4.07
N MET A 58 9.44 -2.84 -3.68
CA MET A 58 8.67 -3.86 -4.40
C MET A 58 7.17 -3.62 -4.27
N LEU A 59 6.70 -3.16 -3.09
CA LEU A 59 5.30 -2.78 -2.91
C LEU A 59 4.94 -1.58 -3.80
N LEU A 60 5.78 -0.55 -3.84
CA LEU A 60 5.56 0.59 -4.74
C LEU A 60 5.53 0.17 -6.22
N ASP A 61 6.41 -0.75 -6.64
CA ASP A 61 6.39 -1.29 -8.00
C ASP A 61 5.09 -2.05 -8.28
N ALA A 62 4.61 -2.87 -7.34
CA ALA A 62 3.34 -3.60 -7.49
C ALA A 62 2.15 -2.66 -7.67
N ILE A 63 2.09 -1.56 -6.91
CA ILE A 63 1.02 -0.57 -7.00
C ILE A 63 1.12 0.23 -8.31
N ASN A 64 2.33 0.61 -8.73
CA ASN A 64 2.54 1.26 -10.03
C ASN A 64 2.15 0.36 -11.21
N ARG A 65 2.39 -0.95 -11.14
CA ARG A 65 1.96 -1.91 -12.18
C ARG A 65 0.45 -2.05 -12.31
N GLN A 66 -0.31 -1.75 -11.26
CA GLN A 66 -1.77 -1.70 -11.31
C GLN A 66 -2.30 -0.40 -11.95
N GLY A 67 -1.40 0.52 -12.34
CA GLY A 67 -1.75 1.78 -12.97
C GLY A 67 -1.93 2.94 -11.99
N TYR A 68 -1.60 2.76 -10.71
CA TYR A 68 -1.70 3.80 -9.68
C TYR A 68 -0.34 4.41 -9.37
N THR A 69 -0.26 5.74 -9.35
CA THR A 69 0.97 6.45 -9.02
C THR A 69 1.14 6.54 -7.51
N ALA A 70 1.83 5.57 -6.92
CA ALA A 70 2.14 5.55 -5.49
C ALA A 70 3.54 6.11 -5.19
N GLN A 71 3.63 6.94 -4.16
CA GLN A 71 4.87 7.50 -3.64
C GLN A 71 4.96 7.26 -2.13
N ARG A 72 6.14 6.91 -1.63
CA ARG A 72 6.38 6.80 -0.18
C ARG A 72 6.35 8.19 0.44
N CYS A 73 5.49 8.41 1.43
CA CYS A 73 5.30 9.72 2.05
C CYS A 73 6.16 9.97 3.31
N GLY A 74 7.06 9.05 3.66
CA GLY A 74 7.93 9.13 4.83
C GLY A 74 7.95 7.81 5.59
N GLY A 75 8.93 7.61 6.47
CA GLY A 75 8.93 6.51 7.45
C GLY A 75 9.04 7.09 8.84
N ILE A 76 8.30 6.53 9.79
CA ILE A 76 8.50 6.77 11.22
C ILE A 76 9.72 5.97 11.69
#